data_AF-A0A6B2CVR3-F1
#
_entry.id   AF-A0A6B2CVR3-F1
#
_cell.length_a   1.000
_cell.length_b   1.000
_cell.length_c   1.000
_cell.angle_alpha   90.00
_cell.angle_beta   90.00
_cell.angle_gamma   90.00
#
_symmetry.space_group_name_H-M   'P 1'
#
loop_
_entity.id
_entity.type
_entity.pdbx_description
1 polymer ?
#
loop_
_entity_poly.entity_id
_entity_poly.type
_entity_poly.pdbx_seq_one_letter_code
_entity_poly.pdbx_strand_id
1 'polypeptide(L)'
;MAYLTNVLLSHYFAEDPNHPYAAQLVETLRTLREEMLVSLLTLVELYAYISRRIGALKLPPHYTRLGRKEKVAAVVAHVLKHAGAQPVDNTPADLLQKATQLAHALRLKTLDLLHIAYALRLAERRYTPSPR
;
A
#
# COMPACT_ATOMS: atom_id res chain seq x y z
N MET A 1 19.47 7.79 -1.81
CA MET A 1 18.10 7.24 -1.80
C MET A 1 17.78 6.71 -0.41
N ALA A 2 16.53 6.85 0.03
CA ALA A 2 16.02 6.25 1.26
C ALA A 2 14.82 5.34 0.95
N TYR A 3 14.80 4.14 1.55
CA TYR A 3 13.74 3.17 1.36
C TYR A 3 12.77 3.18 2.53
N LEU A 4 11.49 3.43 2.26
CA LEU A 4 10.44 3.56 3.27
C LEU A 4 9.51 2.35 3.29
N THR A 5 9.18 1.90 4.51
CA THR A 5 8.28 0.78 4.79
C THR A 5 6.97 1.30 5.42
N ASN A 6 6.48 0.66 6.47
CA ASN A 6 5.29 1.05 7.22
C ASN A 6 5.43 2.38 7.98
N VAL A 7 6.62 2.99 8.01
CA VAL A 7 6.87 4.36 8.49
C VAL A 7 5.92 5.38 7.85
N LEU A 8 5.48 5.14 6.61
CA LEU A 8 4.52 6.00 5.92
C LEU A 8 3.17 6.13 6.64
N LEU A 9 2.71 5.05 7.29
CA LEU A 9 1.44 5.05 8.02
C LEU A 9 1.60 5.90 9.29
N SER A 10 2.67 5.70 10.05
CA SER A 10 2.95 6.50 11.24
C SER A 10 3.19 7.97 10.88
N HIS A 11 3.85 8.25 9.75
CA HIS A 11 4.00 9.62 9.25
C HIS A 11 2.65 10.27 8.89
N TYR A 12 1.71 9.52 8.34
CA TYR A 12 0.43 10.06 7.89
C TYR A 12 -0.62 10.20 9.01
N PHE A 13 -0.67 9.25 9.96
CA PHE A 13 -1.68 9.24 11.01
C PHE A 13 -1.15 9.89 12.29
N ALA A 14 -1.60 11.11 12.57
CA ALA A 14 -1.20 11.86 13.78
C ALA A 14 -1.56 11.16 15.11
N GLU A 15 -2.55 10.26 15.10
CA GLU A 15 -2.93 9.45 16.27
C GLU A 15 -1.99 8.25 16.49
N ASP A 16 -1.07 7.96 15.57
CA ASP A 16 -0.08 6.89 15.74
C ASP A 16 1.00 7.31 16.76
N PRO A 17 1.30 6.49 17.78
CA PRO A 17 2.30 6.84 18.79
C PRO A 17 3.69 7.12 18.22
N ASN A 18 4.01 6.54 17.05
CA ASN A 18 5.29 6.75 16.38
C ASN A 18 5.30 7.95 15.43
N HIS A 19 4.19 8.69 15.32
CA HIS A 19 4.06 9.84 14.42
C HIS A 19 5.20 10.87 14.58
N PRO A 20 5.61 11.29 15.79
CA PRO A 20 6.69 12.27 15.93
C PRO A 20 8.02 11.78 15.34
N TYR A 21 8.36 10.51 15.56
CA TYR A 21 9.58 9.90 15.05
C TYR A 21 9.54 9.74 13.52
N ALA A 22 8.39 9.32 12.99
CA ALA A 22 8.19 9.19 11.55
C ALA A 22 8.25 10.54 10.84
N ALA A 23 7.65 11.59 11.42
CA ALA A 23 7.73 12.96 10.90
C ALA A 23 9.16 13.50 10.92
N GLN A 24 9.89 13.30 12.02
CA GLN A 24 11.30 13.69 12.11
C GLN A 24 12.16 12.97 11.06
N LEU A 25 11.96 11.67 10.87
CA LEU A 25 12.69 10.89 9.87
C LEU A 25 12.42 11.43 8.46
N VAL A 26 11.14 11.59 8.09
CA VAL A 26 10.77 12.09 6.75
C VAL A 26 11.33 13.49 6.51
N GLU A 27 11.28 14.37 7.51
CA GLU A 27 11.81 15.74 7.37
C GLU A 27 13.33 15.76 7.27
N THR A 28 14.01 14.88 7.99
CA THR A 28 15.47 14.69 7.86
C THR A 28 15.82 14.27 6.43
N LEU A 29 15.11 13.28 5.88
CA LEU A 29 15.33 12.80 4.51
C LEU A 29 15.06 13.90 3.47
N ARG A 30 14.00 14.70 3.65
CA ARG A 30 13.72 15.87 2.79
C ARG A 30 14.83 16.91 2.85
N THR A 31 15.33 17.23 4.04
CA THR A 31 16.43 18.18 4.25
C THR A 31 17.70 17.71 3.54
N LEU A 32 17.97 16.40 3.58
CA LEU A 32 19.08 15.76 2.88
C LEU A 32 18.84 15.61 1.36
N ARG A 33 17.66 16.03 0.86
CA ARG A 33 17.23 15.89 -0.55
C ARG A 33 17.26 14.43 -1.03
N GLU A 34 17.00 13.51 -0.12
CA GLU A 34 16.96 12.10 -0.43
C GLU A 34 15.70 11.75 -1.22
N GLU A 35 15.90 11.02 -2.32
CA GLU A 35 14.77 10.39 -3.01
C GLU A 35 14.18 9.30 -2.11
N MET A 36 12.89 9.43 -1.80
CA MET A 36 12.17 8.49 -0.96
C MET A 36 11.43 7.48 -1.82
N LEU A 37 11.74 6.21 -1.59
CA LEU A 37 11.32 5.11 -2.43
C LEU A 37 10.59 4.04 -1.63
N VAL A 38 9.59 3.39 -2.22
CA VAL A 38 8.81 2.32 -1.57
C VAL A 38 8.72 1.11 -2.49
N SER A 39 8.64 -0.10 -1.94
CA SER A 39 8.37 -1.27 -2.78
C SER A 39 6.90 -1.48 -3.06
N LEU A 40 6.63 -2.34 -4.05
CA LEU A 40 5.33 -2.96 -4.26
C LEU A 40 4.81 -3.70 -3.01
N LEU A 41 5.67 -4.28 -2.16
CA LEU A 41 5.21 -4.90 -0.91
C LEU A 41 4.65 -3.84 0.04
N THR A 42 5.36 -2.71 0.21
CA THR A 42 4.86 -1.57 0.99
C THR A 42 3.51 -1.09 0.44
N LEU A 43 3.32 -1.06 -0.89
CA LEU A 43 2.01 -0.75 -1.47
C LEU A 43 0.94 -1.76 -1.04
N VAL A 44 1.20 -3.06 -1.11
CA VAL A 44 0.24 -4.09 -0.64
C VAL A 44 -0.10 -3.86 0.83
N GLU A 45 0.89 -3.54 1.67
CA GLU A 45 0.69 -3.25 3.10
C GLU A 45 -0.21 -2.03 3.31
N LEU A 46 0.05 -0.93 2.60
CA LEU A 46 -0.79 0.27 2.65
C LEU A 46 -2.23 -0.03 2.24
N TYR A 47 -2.43 -0.74 1.13
CA TYR A 47 -3.76 -1.14 0.65
C TYR A 47 -4.48 -2.06 1.65
N ALA A 48 -3.78 -3.04 2.21
CA ALA A 48 -4.33 -3.96 3.21
C ALA A 48 -4.72 -3.24 4.51
N TYR A 49 -3.88 -2.33 4.98
CA TYR A 49 -4.14 -1.53 6.17
C TYR A 49 -5.32 -0.58 5.97
N ILE A 50 -5.26 0.24 4.92
CA ILE A 50 -6.27 1.26 4.64
C ILE A 50 -7.61 0.60 4.32
N SER A 51 -7.66 -0.47 3.51
CA SER A 51 -8.90 -1.18 3.19
C SER A 51 -9.65 -1.67 4.43
N ARG A 52 -8.92 -2.17 5.43
CA ARG A 52 -9.52 -2.66 6.68
C ARG A 52 -10.11 -1.53 7.52
N ARG A 53 -9.41 -0.40 7.57
CA ARG A 53 -9.74 0.76 8.42
C ARG A 53 -10.57 1.84 7.74
N ILE A 54 -10.81 1.76 6.42
CA ILE A 54 -11.36 2.87 5.62
C ILE A 54 -12.67 3.46 6.18
N GLY A 55 -13.52 2.63 6.79
CA GLY A 55 -14.78 3.08 7.39
C GLY A 55 -14.62 3.82 8.73
N ALA A 56 -13.49 3.66 9.41
CA ALA A 56 -13.15 4.32 10.67
C ALA A 56 -12.20 5.52 10.47
N LEU A 57 -11.67 5.73 9.26
CA LEU A 57 -10.81 6.88 8.97
C LEU A 57 -11.66 8.15 8.84
N LYS A 58 -11.25 9.22 9.52
CA LYS A 58 -11.79 10.56 9.33
C LYS A 58 -11.25 11.12 8.02
N LEU A 59 -11.99 10.93 6.93
CA LEU A 59 -11.61 11.38 5.60
C LEU A 59 -12.32 12.69 5.24
N PRO A 60 -11.65 13.60 4.50
CA PRO A 60 -12.28 14.80 3.97
C PRO A 60 -13.55 14.52 3.14
N PRO A 61 -14.50 15.48 3.06
CA PRO A 61 -15.79 15.28 2.39
C PRO A 61 -15.68 14.82 0.93
N HIS A 62 -14.64 15.20 0.20
CA HIS A 62 -14.47 14.80 -1.21
C HIS A 62 -14.30 13.28 -1.41
N TYR A 63 -13.89 12.53 -0.37
CA TYR A 63 -13.83 11.07 -0.43
C TYR A 63 -15.21 10.40 -0.32
N THR A 64 -16.24 11.10 0.18
CA THR A 64 -17.56 10.49 0.43
C THR A 64 -18.23 9.98 -0.84
N ARG A 65 -17.99 10.65 -1.97
CA ARG A 65 -18.56 10.32 -3.29
C ARG A 65 -17.88 9.12 -3.96
N LEU A 66 -16.73 8.69 -3.43
CA LEU A 66 -15.97 7.58 -3.99
C LEU A 66 -16.50 6.24 -3.48
N GLY A 67 -16.58 5.28 -4.39
CA GLY A 67 -16.71 3.87 -4.05
C GLY A 67 -15.54 3.41 -3.18
N ARG A 68 -15.72 2.26 -2.51
CA ARG A 68 -14.73 1.79 -1.52
C ARG A 68 -13.35 1.60 -2.14
N LYS A 69 -13.29 1.00 -3.33
CA LYS A 69 -12.03 0.72 -4.04
C LYS A 69 -11.30 2.01 -4.38
N GLU A 70 -12.01 2.96 -4.97
CA GLU A 70 -11.51 4.28 -5.36
C GLU A 70 -11.04 5.06 -4.13
N LYS A 71 -11.80 4.99 -3.04
CA LYS A 71 -11.46 5.63 -1.77
C LYS A 71 -10.16 5.09 -1.17
N VAL A 72 -9.98 3.76 -1.15
CA VAL A 72 -8.73 3.14 -0.68
C VAL A 72 -7.56 3.59 -1.55
N ALA A 73 -7.69 3.51 -2.88
CA ALA A 73 -6.63 3.91 -3.80
C ALA A 73 -6.26 5.40 -3.65
N ALA A 74 -7.26 6.27 -3.51
CA ALA A 74 -7.04 7.70 -3.32
C ALA A 74 -6.33 8.02 -1.98
N VAL A 75 -6.68 7.33 -0.89
CA VAL A 75 -5.97 7.49 0.39
C VAL A 75 -4.53 6.97 0.29
N VAL A 76 -4.29 5.82 -0.35
CA VAL A 76 -2.92 5.32 -0.57
C VAL A 76 -2.08 6.33 -1.36
N ALA A 77 -2.63 6.85 -2.46
CA ALA A 77 -1.96 7.86 -3.27
C ALA A 77 -1.67 9.13 -2.47
N HIS A 78 -2.60 9.54 -1.60
CA HIS A 78 -2.40 10.70 -0.73
C HIS A 78 -1.29 10.46 0.30
N VAL A 79 -1.22 9.28 0.92
CA VAL A 79 -0.14 8.90 1.86
C VAL A 79 1.23 9.00 1.18
N LEU A 80 1.37 8.44 -0.03
CA LEU A 80 2.62 8.49 -0.79
C LEU A 80 3.00 9.92 -1.16
N LYS A 81 2.05 10.69 -1.70
CA LYS A 81 2.26 12.09 -2.06
C LYS A 81 2.65 12.93 -0.85
N HIS A 82 1.99 12.71 0.29
CA HIS A 82 2.29 13.44 1.53
C HIS A 82 3.71 13.15 2.03
N ALA A 83 4.17 11.90 1.91
CA ALA A 83 5.55 11.54 2.23
C ALA A 83 6.57 12.01 1.18
N GLY A 84 6.14 12.32 -0.06
CA GLY A 84 7.05 12.53 -1.18
C GLY A 84 7.71 11.22 -1.66
N ALA A 85 7.05 10.09 -1.42
CA ALA A 85 7.59 8.76 -1.71
C ALA A 85 7.08 8.23 -3.06
N GLN A 86 7.96 7.59 -3.82
CA GLN A 86 7.66 6.99 -5.13
C GLN A 86 7.80 5.47 -5.08
N PRO A 87 6.89 4.70 -5.70
CA PRO A 87 7.08 3.27 -5.88
C PRO A 87 8.27 2.97 -6.79
N VAL A 88 9.11 2.02 -6.40
CA VAL A 88 10.15 1.47 -7.27
C VAL A 88 9.59 0.26 -8.01
N ASP A 89 9.73 0.28 -9.33
CA ASP A 89 9.25 -0.77 -10.23
C ASP A 89 10.40 -1.70 -10.64
N ASN A 90 10.70 -2.68 -9.78
CA ASN A 90 11.83 -3.60 -9.99
C ASN A 90 11.54 -5.03 -9.53
N THR A 91 10.29 -5.51 -9.63
CA THR A 91 9.95 -6.92 -9.34
C THR A 91 8.85 -7.42 -10.29
N PRO A 92 8.85 -8.70 -10.73
CA PRO A 92 7.72 -9.27 -11.45
C PRO A 92 6.45 -9.13 -10.62
N ALA A 93 5.60 -8.18 -11.02
CA ALA A 93 4.63 -7.52 -10.15
C ALA A 93 3.33 -8.31 -9.98
N ASP A 94 3.12 -9.40 -10.72
CA ASP A 94 1.80 -10.03 -10.88
C ASP A 94 1.19 -10.45 -9.54
N LEU A 95 2.01 -11.03 -8.64
CA LEU A 95 1.54 -11.50 -7.34
C LEU A 95 1.17 -10.33 -6.41
N LEU A 96 2.02 -9.32 -6.34
CA LEU A 96 1.83 -8.15 -5.47
C LEU A 96 0.71 -7.25 -5.99
N GLN A 97 0.62 -7.08 -7.31
CA GLN A 97 -0.48 -6.39 -7.97
C GLN A 97 -1.80 -7.10 -7.70
N LYS A 98 -1.83 -8.44 -7.78
CA LYS A 98 -3.04 -9.21 -7.47
C LYS A 98 -3.41 -9.11 -5.99
N ALA A 99 -2.45 -9.19 -5.07
CA ALA A 99 -2.70 -8.95 -3.64
C ALA A 99 -3.26 -7.54 -3.37
N THR A 100 -2.74 -6.52 -4.06
CA THR A 100 -3.24 -5.14 -4.01
C THR A 100 -4.69 -5.05 -4.49
N GLN A 101 -4.99 -5.69 -5.62
CA GLN A 101 -6.36 -5.79 -6.15
C GLN A 101 -7.29 -6.52 -5.18
N LEU A 102 -6.84 -7.56 -4.48
CA LEU A 102 -7.68 -8.28 -3.52
C LEU A 102 -7.93 -7.50 -2.22
N ALA A 103 -7.04 -6.58 -1.85
CA ALA A 103 -7.08 -5.88 -0.57
C ALA A 103 -8.42 -5.16 -0.32
N HIS A 104 -8.98 -4.48 -1.33
CA HIS A 104 -10.22 -3.73 -1.19
C HIS A 104 -11.44 -4.63 -0.96
N ALA A 105 -11.47 -5.80 -1.60
CA ALA A 105 -12.57 -6.76 -1.55
C ALA A 105 -12.51 -7.61 -0.27
N LEU A 106 -11.34 -8.18 0.03
CA LEU A 106 -11.20 -9.18 1.09
C LEU A 106 -10.93 -8.57 2.46
N ARG A 107 -10.34 -7.36 2.53
CA ARG A 107 -10.02 -6.68 3.80
C ARG A 107 -9.18 -7.54 4.76
N LEU A 108 -8.22 -8.29 4.23
CA LEU A 108 -7.34 -9.16 5.02
C LEU A 108 -5.99 -8.50 5.33
N LYS A 109 -5.18 -9.14 6.16
CA LYS A 109 -3.78 -8.74 6.39
C LYS A 109 -2.95 -9.00 5.13
N THR A 110 -1.84 -8.27 4.98
CA THR A 110 -0.90 -8.40 3.86
C THR A 110 -0.53 -9.85 3.58
N LEU A 111 -0.10 -10.60 4.61
CA LEU A 111 0.33 -11.98 4.45
C LEU A 111 -0.79 -12.90 3.91
N ASP A 112 -2.02 -12.72 4.40
CA ASP A 112 -3.18 -13.49 3.92
C ASP A 112 -3.48 -13.16 2.44
N LEU A 113 -3.39 -11.89 2.05
CA LEU A 113 -3.59 -11.46 0.67
C LEU A 113 -2.52 -12.05 -0.26
N LEU A 114 -1.26 -12.13 0.21
CA LEU A 114 -0.18 -12.76 -0.54
C LEU A 114 -0.40 -14.26 -0.71
N HIS A 115 -0.84 -14.96 0.34
CA HIS A 115 -1.16 -16.39 0.25
C HIS A 115 -2.32 -16.66 -0.70
N ILE A 116 -3.39 -15.85 -0.67
CA ILE A 116 -4.52 -15.99 -1.59
C ILE A 116 -4.10 -15.70 -3.02
N ALA A 117 -3.37 -14.60 -3.25
CA ALA A 117 -2.86 -14.27 -4.58
C ALA A 117 -1.97 -15.40 -5.14
N TYR A 118 -1.18 -16.04 -4.27
CA TYR A 118 -0.32 -17.16 -4.64
C TYR A 118 -1.15 -18.41 -4.97
N ALA A 119 -2.15 -18.74 -4.16
CA ALA A 119 -3.06 -19.85 -4.41
C ALA A 119 -3.81 -19.68 -5.75
N LEU A 120 -4.30 -18.47 -6.05
CA LEU A 120 -4.94 -18.16 -7.34
C LEU A 120 -3.98 -18.34 -8.52
N ARG A 121 -2.72 -17.88 -8.38
CA ARG A 121 -1.69 -18.06 -9.41
C ARG A 121 -1.39 -19.53 -9.67
N LEU A 122 -1.33 -20.36 -8.62
CA LEU A 122 -1.14 -21.80 -8.77
C LEU A 122 -2.32 -22.46 -9.47
N ALA A 123 -3.56 -22.04 -9.16
CA ALA A 123 -4.75 -22.54 -9.82
C ALA A 123 -4.75 -22.19 -11.32
N GLU A 124 -4.42 -20.94 -11.68
CA GLU A 124 -4.35 -20.48 -13.08
C GLU A 124 -3.37 -21.30 -13.90
N ARG A 125 -2.18 -21.61 -13.35
CA ARG A 125 -1.18 -22.46 -14.01
C ARG A 125 -1.65 -23.89 -14.27
N ARG A 126 -2.54 -24.44 -13.43
CA ARG A 126 -3.13 -25.77 -13.64
C ARG A 126 -4.18 -25.79 -14.75
N TYR A 127 -4.76 -24.64 -15.08
CA TYR A 127 -5.82 -24.51 -16.08
C TYR A 127 -5.33 -24.07 -17.46
N THR A 128 -4.12 -23.51 -17.59
CA THR A 128 -3.44 -23.33 -18.88
C THR A 128 -2.75 -24.64 -19.29
N PRO A 129 -3.23 -25.38 -20.31
CA PRO A 129 -2.50 -26.53 -20.81
C PRO A 129 -1.19 -26.07 -21.45
N SER A 130 -0.10 -26.82 -21.25
CA SER A 130 1.11 -26.61 -22.03
C SER A 130 0.79 -26.70 -23.53
N PRO A 131 1.33 -25.81 -24.36
CA PRO A 131 1.30 -26.03 -25.80
C PRO A 131 2.02 -27.35 -26.07
N ARG A 132 1.31 -28.28 -26.70
CA ARG A 132 1.90 -29.53 -27.22
C ARG A 132 2.79 -29.24 -28.40
#